data_AF-N8W2Z5-F1
#
_entry.id   AF-N8W2Z5-F1
#
_cell.length_a   1.000
_cell.length_b   1.000
_cell.length_c   1.000
_cell.angle_alpha   90.00
_cell.angle_beta   90.00
_cell.angle_gamma   90.00
#
_symmetry.space_group_name_H-M   'P 1'
#
loop_
_entity.id
_entity.type
_entity.pdbx_description
1 polymer ?
#
loop_
_entity_poly.entity_id
_entity_poly.type
_entity_poly.pdbx_seq_one_letter_code
_entity_poly.pdbx_strand_id
1 'polypeptide(L)' 'MTRRKRRNHSAEFKVKVALAAIKGDHTLAELSTQFDLHQNQIIDWKNQLLEQSINIFS' A
#
# COMPACT_ATOMS: atom_id res chain seq x y z
N MET A 1 4.17 -27.00 -6.83
CA MET A 1 4.39 -25.55 -6.56
C MET A 1 3.17 -25.01 -5.84
N THR A 2 3.24 -24.89 -4.51
CA THR A 2 2.13 -24.39 -3.68
C THR A 2 1.86 -22.94 -4.05
N ARG A 3 0.73 -22.67 -4.70
CA ARG A 3 0.28 -21.30 -5.00
C ARG A 3 0.17 -20.57 -3.66
N ARG A 4 1.13 -19.68 -3.36
CA ARG A 4 1.06 -18.76 -2.21
C ARG A 4 -0.31 -18.09 -2.28
N LYS A 5 -1.17 -18.44 -1.33
CA LYS A 5 -2.53 -17.90 -1.17
C LYS A 5 -2.40 -16.38 -1.26
N ARG A 6 -2.95 -15.76 -2.31
CA ARG A 6 -2.95 -14.30 -2.46
C ARG A 6 -3.55 -13.76 -1.16
N ARG A 7 -2.72 -13.16 -0.30
CA ARG A 7 -3.19 -12.40 0.85
C ARG A 7 -4.01 -11.27 0.25
N ASN A 8 -5.34 -11.43 0.22
CA ASN A 8 -6.24 -10.35 -0.15
C ASN A 8 -6.19 -9.36 1.00
N HIS A 9 -5.35 -8.34 0.86
CA HIS A 9 -5.35 -7.20 1.76
C HIS A 9 -6.61 -6.39 1.51
N SER A 10 -7.38 -6.14 2.58
CA SER A 10 -8.57 -5.30 2.56
C SER A 10 -8.24 -3.91 2.01
N ALA A 11 -9.18 -3.27 1.33
CA ALA A 11 -8.98 -1.93 0.76
C ALA A 11 -8.54 -0.91 1.83
N GLU A 12 -9.12 -0.97 3.04
CA GLU A 12 -8.70 -0.14 4.18
C GLU A 12 -7.23 -0.34 4.57
N PHE A 13 -6.73 -1.57 4.50
CA PHE A 13 -5.33 -1.87 4.83
C PHE A 13 -4.39 -1.27 3.78
N LYS A 14 -4.74 -1.41 2.50
CA LYS A 14 -3.98 -0.78 1.40
C LYS A 14 -3.96 0.74 1.53
N VAL A 15 -5.11 1.34 1.87
CA VAL A 15 -5.25 2.77 2.08
C VAL A 15 -4.42 3.25 3.27
N LYS A 16 -4.44 2.52 4.40
CA LYS A 16 -3.65 2.86 5.59
C LYS A 16 -2.14 2.82 5.31
N VAL A 17 -1.67 1.79 4.60
CA VAL A 17 -0.27 1.64 4.21
C VAL A 17 0.14 2.71 3.19
N ALA A 18 -0.70 2.98 2.19
CA ALA A 18 -0.47 4.03 1.20
C ALA A 18 -0.45 5.43 1.81
N LEU A 19 -1.36 5.73 2.76
CA LEU A 19 -1.36 6.98 3.53
C LEU A 19 -0.09 7.13 4.35
N ALA A 20 0.34 6.08 5.07
CA ALA A 20 1.59 6.09 5.81
C ALA A 20 2.80 6.35 4.90
N ALA A 21 2.79 5.76 3.70
CA ALA A 21 3.83 5.97 2.68
C ALA A 21 3.80 7.38 2.06
N ILE A 22 2.64 8.02 1.96
CA ILE A 22 2.50 9.40 1.46
C ILE A 22 2.89 10.41 2.53
N LYS A 23 2.53 10.14 3.79
CA LYS A 23 2.78 11.02 4.93
C LYS A 23 4.28 11.16 5.24
N GLY A 24 5.10 10.20 4.78
CA GLY A 24 6.56 10.28 4.88
C GLY A 24 7.11 10.05 6.28
N ASP A 25 6.26 9.68 7.23
CA ASP A 25 6.64 9.45 8.63
C ASP A 25 7.57 8.22 8.79
N HIS A 26 7.51 7.26 7.86
CA HIS A 26 8.29 6.01 7.89
C HIS A 26 8.80 5.70 6.49
N THR A 27 10.01 5.15 6.39
CA THR A 27 10.57 4.76 5.10
C THR A 27 9.81 3.57 4.49
N LEU A 28 9.80 3.47 3.16
CA LEU A 28 9.22 2.31 2.46
C LEU A 28 9.77 0.96 2.96
N ALA A 29 11.03 0.94 3.41
CA ALA A 29 11.69 -0.23 3.97
C ALA A 29 11.16 -0.59 5.37
N GLU A 30 10.91 0.40 6.22
CA GLU A 30 10.30 0.17 7.53
C GLU A 30 8.84 -0.26 7.41
N LEU A 31 8.06 0.39 6.53
CA LEU A 31 6.69 -0.02 6.24
C LEU A 31 6.64 -1.45 5.66
N SER A 32 7.59 -1.77 4.78
CA SER A 32 7.76 -3.12 4.22
C SER A 32 7.99 -4.15 5.32
N THR A 33 8.79 -3.83 6.33
CA THR A 33 9.09 -4.73 7.46
C THR A 33 7.94 -4.80 8.46
N GLN A 34 7.31 -3.67 8.79
CA GLN A 34 6.24 -3.55 9.77
C GLN A 34 4.95 -4.23 9.30
N PHE A 35 4.65 -4.14 8.00
CA PHE A 35 3.45 -4.72 7.40
C PHE A 35 3.72 -6.05 6.68
N ASP A 36 4.97 -6.52 6.67
CA ASP A 36 5.41 -7.75 5.97
C ASP A 36 5.07 -7.71 4.47
N LEU A 37 5.24 -6.53 3.86
CA LEU A 37 4.91 -6.21 2.47
C LEU A 37 6.17 -5.95 1.66
N HIS A 38 6.12 -6.21 0.37
CA HIS A 38 7.21 -5.81 -0.52
C HIS A 38 7.10 -4.32 -0.87
N GLN A 39 8.21 -3.60 -0.95
CA GLN A 39 8.23 -2.16 -1.28
C GLN A 39 7.45 -1.83 -2.56
N ASN A 40 7.58 -2.66 -3.61
CA ASN A 40 6.80 -2.50 -4.84
C ASN A 40 5.27 -2.50 -4.60
N GLN A 41 4.75 -3.32 -3.67
CA GLN A 41 3.32 -3.31 -3.37
C GLN A 41 2.88 -2.01 -2.70
N ILE A 42 3.74 -1.43 -1.86
CA ILE A 42 3.47 -0.15 -1.20
C ILE A 42 3.45 0.97 -2.24
N ILE A 43 4.37 0.93 -3.22
CA ILE A 43 4.40 1.88 -4.35
C ILE A 43 3.14 1.76 -5.20
N ASP A 44 2.74 0.53 -5.56
CA ASP A 44 1.51 0.29 -6.32
C ASP A 44 0.28 0.82 -5.59
N TRP A 45 0.17 0.59 -4.27
CA TRP A 45 -0.98 1.08 -3.48
C TRP A 45 -0.96 2.58 -3.29
N LYS A 46 0.22 3.20 -3.16
CA LYS A 46 0.36 4.65 -3.15
C LYS A 46 -0.16 5.26 -4.45
N ASN A 47 0.23 4.70 -5.59
CA ASN A 47 -0.24 5.15 -6.91
C ASN A 47 -1.75 4.97 -7.06
N GLN A 48 -2.29 3.82 -6.66
CA GLN A 48 -3.74 3.57 -6.67
C GLN A 48 -4.50 4.57 -5.78
N LEU A 49 -3.96 4.92 -4.61
CA LEU A 49 -4.60 5.89 -3.72
C LEU A 49 -4.60 7.29 -4.34
N LEU A 50 -3.51 7.70 -5.00
CA LEU A 50 -3.44 8.98 -5.70
C LEU A 50 -4.43 9.03 -6.87
N GLU A 51 -4.49 8.00 -7.71
CA GLU A 51 -5.46 7.94 -8.81
C GLU A 51 -6.91 7.96 -8.32
N GLN A 52 -7.24 7.20 -7.27
CA GLN A 52 -8.59 7.24 -6.70
C GLN A 52 -8.90 8.57 -6.02
N SER A 53 -7.91 9.22 -5.39
CA SER A 53 -8.13 10.55 -4.80
C SER A 53 -8.47 11.60 -5.87
N ILE A 54 -7.82 11.56 -7.03
CA ILE A 54 -8.15 12.44 -8.16
C ILE A 54 -9.59 12.22 -8.63
N ASN A 55 -10.06 10.97 -8.65
CA ASN A 55 -11.43 10.63 -9.04
C ASN A 55 -12.49 11.14 -8.03
N ILE A 56 -12.17 11.15 -6.73
CA ILE A 56 -13.12 11.55 -5.67
C ILE A 56 -13.35 13.08 -5.64
N PHE A 57 -12.37 13.87 -6.07
CA PHE A 57 -12.44 15.34 -6.08
C PHE A 57 -12.78 15.94 -7.46
N SER A 58 -13.11 15.11 -8.46
CA SER A 58 -13.56 15.52 -9.81
C SER A 58 -15.07 15.53 -9.93
#